data_AF-A0A4U5MQY8-F1
#
_entry.id   AF-A0A4U5MQY8-F1
#
_cell.length_a   1.000
_cell.length_b   1.000
_cell.length_c   1.000
_cell.angle_alpha   90.00
_cell.angle_beta   90.00
_cell.angle_gamma   90.00
#
_symmetry.space_group_name_H-M   'P 1'
#
loop_
_entity.id
_entity.type
_entity.pdbx_description
1 polymer ?
#
loop_
_entity_poly.entity_id
_entity_poly.type
_entity_poly.pdbx_seq_one_letter_code
_entity_poly.pdbx_strand_id
1 'polypeptide(L)'
;MLKVRCVRHSIHVLLLALILRKVYNGYHAMSFVDQCKDQVSFESLMKSEELQKVVQKLNSENTLILMQNQHAVNMTMNWLCNTEDMEGVHENALIVCLDNEADQILAQHFPTVKRLKWVVPCLNKHFNYGDGLYQLFFLFRSNFARAMVEYGKSFWMIQQDTFWRKNLLALDLSGHINTSDVLFDRAAEAGGSLIAGGYYRAQSNAGSKAFFKKLSSDLEWWYAPDNTYMTYLCAEGSTAKCGSVPFNVVIGL
;
A
#
# COMPACT_ATOMS: atom_id res chain seq x y z
N MET A 1 14.48 31.29 40.48
CA MET A 1 14.27 31.72 39.07
C MET A 1 15.29 31.13 38.07
N LEU A 2 16.59 31.02 38.37
CA LEU A 2 17.60 30.51 37.41
C LEU A 2 17.36 29.07 36.91
N LYS A 3 16.95 28.14 37.79
CA LYS A 3 16.68 26.74 37.42
C LYS A 3 15.58 26.59 36.36
N VAL A 4 14.51 27.37 36.44
CA VAL A 4 13.37 27.32 35.51
C VAL A 4 13.79 27.81 34.10
N ARG A 5 14.66 28.82 34.04
CA ARG A 5 15.18 29.37 32.77
C ARG A 5 16.14 28.40 32.08
N CYS A 6 16.94 27.67 32.84
CA CYS A 6 17.84 26.63 32.32
C CYS A 6 17.06 25.41 31.78
N VAL A 7 16.06 24.93 32.53
CA VAL A 7 15.18 23.83 32.08
C VAL A 7 14.43 24.20 30.80
N ARG A 8 13.88 25.42 30.72
CA ARG A 8 13.20 25.90 29.51
C ARG A 8 14.14 25.98 28.30
N HIS A 9 15.38 26.43 28.50
CA HIS A 9 16.38 26.46 27.44
C HIS A 9 16.72 25.05 26.94
N SER A 10 16.94 24.10 27.84
CA SER A 10 17.20 22.70 27.48
C SER A 10 16.03 22.05 26.72
N ILE A 11 14.78 22.35 27.10
CA ILE A 11 13.60 21.88 26.36
C ILE A 11 13.57 22.46 24.94
N HIS A 12 13.86 23.75 24.77
CA HIS A 12 13.90 24.36 23.44
C HIS A 12 15.01 23.78 22.56
N VAL A 13 16.21 23.56 23.12
CA VAL A 13 17.32 22.91 22.41
C VAL A 13 16.95 21.49 22.01
N LEU A 14 16.34 20.72 22.90
CA LEU A 14 15.87 19.36 22.60
C LEU A 14 14.82 19.36 21.49
N LEU A 15 13.81 20.24 21.58
CA LEU A 15 12.76 20.35 20.56
C LEU A 15 13.33 20.74 19.20
N LEU A 16 14.27 21.69 19.15
CA LEU A 16 14.97 22.06 17.93
C LEU A 16 15.78 20.88 17.36
N ALA A 17 16.50 20.15 18.21
CA ALA A 17 17.25 18.95 17.79
C ALA A 17 16.33 17.86 17.21
N LEU A 18 15.15 17.65 17.80
CA LEU A 18 14.15 16.70 17.28
C LEU A 18 13.58 17.14 15.93
N ILE A 19 13.29 18.44 15.75
CA ILE A 19 12.83 18.99 14.46
C ILE A 19 13.92 18.82 13.40
N LEU A 20 15.16 19.22 13.70
CA LEU A 20 16.29 19.09 12.77
C LEU A 20 16.54 17.63 12.39
N ARG A 21 16.46 16.70 13.34
CA ARG A 21 16.54 15.25 13.06
C ARG A 21 15.43 14.79 12.12
N LYS A 22 14.19 15.25 12.29
CA LYS A 22 13.08 14.90 11.40
C LYS A 22 13.26 15.45 9.99
N VAL A 23 13.70 16.70 9.87
CA VAL A 23 14.03 17.34 8.57
C VAL A 23 15.16 16.58 7.87
N TYR A 24 16.23 16.25 8.60
CA TYR A 24 17.35 15.46 8.08
C TYR A 24 16.90 14.08 7.58
N ASN A 25 16.13 13.34 8.38
CA ASN A 25 15.61 12.04 8.00
C ASN A 25 14.72 12.12 6.75
N GLY A 26 13.82 13.11 6.68
CA GLY A 26 12.95 13.30 5.52
C GLY A 26 13.74 13.66 4.26
N TYR A 27 14.73 14.53 4.36
CA TYR A 27 15.62 14.87 3.24
C TYR A 27 16.38 13.65 2.73
N HIS A 28 16.96 12.85 3.62
CA HIS A 28 17.67 11.63 3.23
C HIS A 28 16.75 10.58 2.61
N ALA A 29 15.56 10.40 3.17
CA ALA A 29 14.56 9.49 2.63
C ALA A 29 14.13 9.91 1.20
N MET A 30 13.82 11.19 1.00
CA MET A 30 13.42 11.69 -0.33
C MET A 30 14.58 11.73 -1.32
N SER A 31 15.80 11.99 -0.87
CA SER A 31 16.99 11.86 -1.73
C SER A 31 17.17 10.43 -2.23
N PHE A 32 16.90 9.43 -1.40
CA PHE A 32 16.89 8.03 -1.82
C PHE A 32 15.75 7.73 -2.80
N VAL A 33 14.54 8.23 -2.53
CA VAL A 33 13.39 8.09 -3.46
C VAL A 33 13.74 8.67 -4.83
N ASP A 34 14.31 9.87 -4.88
CA ASP A 34 14.68 10.52 -6.15
C ASP A 34 15.69 9.69 -6.97
N GLN A 35 16.62 9.01 -6.31
CA GLN A 35 17.59 8.12 -6.98
C GLN A 35 16.96 6.83 -7.53
N CYS A 36 15.82 6.40 -6.99
CA CYS A 36 15.26 5.07 -7.25
C CYS A 36 13.86 5.10 -7.88
N LYS A 37 13.18 6.24 -7.92
CA LYS A 37 11.77 6.37 -8.33
C LYS A 37 11.48 5.88 -9.73
N ASP A 38 12.46 5.95 -10.64
CA ASP A 38 12.29 5.49 -12.02
C ASP A 38 11.96 3.99 -12.10
N GLN A 39 12.48 3.18 -11.17
CA GLN A 39 12.22 1.73 -11.08
C GLN A 39 10.78 1.39 -10.66
N VAL A 40 10.05 2.37 -10.12
CA VAL A 40 8.69 2.24 -9.58
C VAL A 40 7.73 3.28 -10.16
N SER A 41 8.13 3.94 -11.24
CA SER A 41 7.40 5.05 -11.86
C SER A 41 6.11 4.56 -12.54
N PHE A 42 5.08 5.41 -12.55
CA PHE A 42 3.85 5.14 -13.28
C PHE A 42 4.12 4.87 -14.77
N GLU A 43 5.03 5.61 -15.38
CA GLU A 43 5.41 5.47 -16.79
C GLU A 43 6.04 4.11 -17.08
N SER A 44 6.89 3.59 -16.18
CA SER A 44 7.48 2.25 -16.33
C SER A 44 6.42 1.15 -16.27
N LEU A 45 5.45 1.28 -15.34
CA LEU A 45 4.33 0.36 -15.20
C LEU A 45 3.45 0.38 -16.45
N MET A 46 3.05 1.56 -16.93
CA MET A 46 2.17 1.69 -18.09
C MET A 46 2.78 1.18 -19.40
N LYS A 47 4.12 1.21 -19.52
CA LYS A 47 4.86 0.69 -20.68
C LYS A 47 5.17 -0.80 -20.60
N SER A 48 4.93 -1.45 -19.45
CA SER A 48 5.29 -2.86 -19.27
C SER A 48 4.28 -3.79 -19.95
N GLU A 49 4.74 -4.50 -20.98
CA GLU A 49 3.95 -5.56 -21.61
C GLU A 49 3.65 -6.72 -20.64
N GLU A 50 4.58 -7.01 -19.72
CA GLU A 50 4.40 -8.10 -18.76
C GLU A 50 3.26 -7.77 -17.81
N LEU A 51 3.24 -6.55 -17.25
CA LEU A 51 2.14 -6.07 -16.43
C LEU A 51 0.83 -6.11 -17.23
N GLN A 52 0.83 -5.58 -18.45
CA GLN A 52 -0.38 -5.58 -19.28
C GLN A 52 -0.92 -7.00 -19.53
N LYS A 53 -0.05 -7.97 -19.83
CA LYS A 53 -0.43 -9.39 -20.02
C LYS A 53 -1.00 -10.01 -18.75
N VAL A 54 -0.43 -9.70 -17.58
CA VAL A 54 -0.95 -10.18 -16.30
C VAL A 54 -2.31 -9.55 -16.02
N VAL A 55 -2.41 -8.22 -16.12
CA VAL A 55 -3.63 -7.43 -15.85
C VAL A 55 -4.81 -7.87 -16.72
N GLN A 56 -4.59 -8.17 -18.00
CA GLN A 56 -5.63 -8.68 -18.90
C GLN A 56 -6.28 -9.98 -18.41
N LYS A 57 -5.53 -10.82 -17.70
CA LYS A 57 -6.02 -12.11 -17.15
C LYS A 57 -6.70 -11.98 -15.79
N LEU A 58 -6.67 -10.80 -15.18
CA LEU A 58 -7.26 -10.56 -13.86
C LEU A 58 -8.77 -10.32 -13.96
N ASN A 59 -9.51 -10.88 -13.01
CA ASN A 59 -10.92 -10.57 -12.81
C ASN A 59 -11.06 -9.24 -12.07
N SER A 60 -11.60 -8.22 -12.74
CA SER A 60 -11.68 -6.85 -12.21
C SER A 60 -12.34 -6.78 -10.83
N GLU A 61 -13.42 -7.51 -10.58
CA GLU A 61 -14.18 -7.29 -9.33
C GLU A 61 -13.52 -7.90 -8.08
N ASN A 62 -12.75 -8.97 -8.28
CA ASN A 62 -12.26 -9.82 -7.19
C ASN A 62 -10.73 -9.81 -7.02
N THR A 63 -10.01 -9.07 -7.86
CA THR A 63 -8.53 -9.07 -7.83
C THR A 63 -8.00 -8.66 -6.47
N LEU A 64 -7.17 -9.51 -5.85
CA LEU A 64 -6.41 -9.22 -4.64
C LEU A 64 -4.95 -8.98 -5.01
N ILE A 65 -4.34 -7.90 -4.52
CA ILE A 65 -2.95 -7.55 -4.82
C ILE A 65 -2.15 -7.56 -3.53
N LEU A 66 -1.06 -8.32 -3.54
CA LEU A 66 -0.02 -8.31 -2.50
C LEU A 66 1.30 -7.89 -3.13
N MET A 67 2.15 -7.20 -2.38
CA MET A 67 3.48 -6.79 -2.83
C MET A 67 4.52 -7.23 -1.79
N GLN A 68 5.61 -7.83 -2.25
CA GLN A 68 6.62 -8.34 -1.34
C GLN A 68 8.02 -8.42 -1.96
N ASN A 69 9.02 -8.33 -1.10
CA ASN A 69 10.38 -8.77 -1.36
C ASN A 69 10.67 -10.08 -0.59
N GLN A 70 11.88 -10.60 -0.70
CA GLN A 70 12.35 -11.82 -0.03
C GLN A 70 12.12 -11.83 1.48
N HIS A 71 12.13 -10.66 2.12
CA HIS A 71 12.01 -10.53 3.57
C HIS A 71 10.58 -10.70 4.09
N ALA A 72 9.58 -10.67 3.21
CA ALA A 72 8.18 -10.87 3.56
C ALA A 72 7.62 -12.24 3.12
N VAL A 73 8.43 -13.08 2.47
CA VAL A 73 8.00 -14.37 1.91
C VAL A 73 7.38 -15.27 2.97
N ASN A 74 7.99 -15.38 4.15
CA ASN A 74 7.45 -16.23 5.23
C ASN A 74 6.05 -15.78 5.69
N MET A 75 5.79 -14.46 5.73
CA MET A 75 4.46 -13.95 6.06
C MET A 75 3.46 -14.27 4.96
N THR A 76 3.84 -14.11 3.69
CA THR A 76 3.00 -14.49 2.55
C THR A 76 2.72 -15.99 2.51
N MET A 77 3.68 -16.84 2.86
CA MET A 77 3.43 -18.28 2.98
C MET A 77 2.40 -18.59 4.07
N ASN A 78 2.48 -17.91 5.22
CA ASN A 78 1.48 -18.06 6.27
C ASN A 78 0.09 -17.63 5.79
N TRP A 79 -0.01 -16.52 5.06
CA TRP A 79 -1.28 -16.05 4.48
C TRP A 79 -1.83 -17.04 3.44
N LEU A 80 -0.96 -17.57 2.56
CA LEU A 80 -1.34 -18.56 1.55
C LEU A 80 -1.90 -19.84 2.20
N CYS A 81 -1.20 -20.38 3.21
CA CYS A 81 -1.70 -21.54 3.95
C CYS A 81 -3.01 -21.24 4.70
N ASN A 82 -3.11 -20.07 5.32
CA ASN A 82 -4.32 -19.67 6.06
C ASN A 82 -5.56 -19.55 5.14
N THR A 83 -5.35 -19.19 3.87
CA THR A 83 -6.43 -18.95 2.91
C THR A 83 -6.61 -20.09 1.89
N GLU A 84 -5.91 -21.21 2.04
CA GLU A 84 -5.90 -22.32 1.09
C GLU A 84 -7.32 -22.87 0.81
N ASP A 85 -8.13 -23.03 1.86
CA ASP A 85 -9.50 -23.54 1.76
C ASP A 85 -10.54 -22.44 1.44
N MET A 86 -10.11 -21.20 1.22
CA MET A 86 -11.01 -20.07 0.94
C MET A 86 -11.20 -19.91 -0.57
N GLU A 87 -12.33 -20.43 -1.07
CA GLU A 87 -12.66 -20.43 -2.50
C GLU A 87 -12.46 -19.06 -3.17
N GLY A 88 -11.70 -19.03 -4.26
CA GLY A 88 -11.47 -17.83 -5.05
C GLY A 88 -10.37 -16.92 -4.54
N VAL A 89 -9.82 -17.11 -3.33
CA VAL A 89 -8.78 -16.22 -2.80
C VAL A 89 -7.50 -16.34 -3.62
N HIS A 90 -6.98 -17.55 -3.78
CA HIS A 90 -5.72 -17.80 -4.50
C HIS A 90 -5.87 -17.56 -6.01
N GLU A 91 -7.02 -17.89 -6.58
CA GLU A 91 -7.32 -17.69 -7.99
C GLU A 91 -7.41 -16.21 -8.35
N ASN A 92 -7.87 -15.35 -7.43
CA ASN A 92 -7.95 -13.91 -7.67
C ASN A 92 -6.75 -13.13 -7.11
N ALA A 93 -5.82 -13.80 -6.43
CA ALA A 93 -4.59 -13.18 -5.94
C ALA A 93 -3.55 -12.96 -7.06
N LEU A 94 -2.96 -11.77 -7.05
CA LEU A 94 -1.75 -11.40 -7.76
C LEU A 94 -0.68 -11.02 -6.73
N ILE A 95 0.41 -11.78 -6.69
CA ILE A 95 1.56 -11.45 -5.84
C ILE A 95 2.64 -10.77 -6.69
N VAL A 96 2.90 -9.50 -6.41
CA VAL A 96 3.97 -8.71 -7.01
C VAL A 96 5.26 -8.97 -6.24
N CYS A 97 6.21 -9.65 -6.88
CA CYS A 97 7.51 -10.01 -6.32
C CYS A 97 8.57 -8.97 -6.72
N LEU A 98 9.14 -8.30 -5.74
CA LEU A 98 10.08 -7.18 -5.89
C LEU A 98 11.53 -7.61 -6.12
N ASP A 99 11.80 -8.91 -6.04
CA ASP A 99 13.11 -9.50 -6.30
C ASP A 99 12.96 -10.92 -6.86
N ASN A 100 14.08 -11.48 -7.32
CA ASN A 100 14.13 -12.82 -7.91
C ASN A 100 13.84 -13.92 -6.88
N GLU A 101 14.28 -13.74 -5.63
CA GLU A 101 14.23 -14.77 -4.61
C GLU A 101 12.78 -15.01 -4.16
N ALA A 102 12.02 -13.95 -3.89
CA ALA A 102 10.60 -14.04 -3.59
C ALA A 102 9.79 -14.71 -4.71
N ASP A 103 10.09 -14.37 -5.97
CA ASP A 103 9.44 -14.96 -7.14
C ASP A 103 9.74 -16.47 -7.25
N GLN A 104 11.02 -16.86 -7.12
CA GLN A 104 11.45 -18.25 -7.22
C GLN A 104 10.86 -19.13 -6.10
N ILE A 105 10.87 -18.63 -4.86
CA ILE A 105 10.34 -19.38 -3.73
C ILE A 105 8.83 -19.61 -3.90
N LEU A 106 8.07 -18.59 -4.31
CA LEU A 106 6.64 -18.77 -4.59
C LEU A 106 6.38 -19.69 -5.79
N ALA A 107 7.19 -19.61 -6.85
CA ALA A 107 7.08 -20.51 -8.00
C ALA A 107 7.17 -21.98 -7.60
N GLN A 108 8.00 -22.29 -6.61
CA GLN A 108 8.25 -23.65 -6.13
C GLN A 108 7.11 -24.16 -5.24
N HIS A 109 6.56 -23.31 -4.36
CA HIS A 109 5.61 -23.75 -3.33
C HIS A 109 4.14 -23.52 -3.71
N PHE A 110 3.83 -22.45 -4.44
CA PHE A 110 2.47 -22.09 -4.87
C PHE A 110 2.44 -21.75 -6.37
N PRO A 111 2.72 -22.73 -7.26
CA PRO A 111 2.89 -22.49 -8.70
C PRO A 111 1.63 -21.99 -9.42
N THR A 112 0.45 -22.23 -8.84
CA THR A 112 -0.86 -21.87 -9.41
C THR A 112 -1.27 -20.42 -9.12
N VAL A 113 -0.70 -19.80 -8.07
CA VAL A 113 -1.00 -18.40 -7.71
C VAL A 113 -0.37 -17.48 -8.74
N LYS A 114 -1.12 -16.48 -9.21
CA LYS A 114 -0.61 -15.53 -10.20
C LYS A 114 0.47 -14.66 -9.58
N ARG A 115 1.58 -14.51 -10.29
CA ARG A 115 2.73 -13.70 -9.86
C ARG A 115 3.07 -12.69 -10.93
N LEU A 116 3.52 -11.52 -10.50
CA LEU A 116 4.20 -10.54 -11.33
C LEU A 116 5.60 -10.34 -10.77
N LYS A 117 6.62 -10.62 -11.58
CA LYS A 117 8.00 -10.40 -11.19
C LYS A 117 8.42 -8.98 -11.57
N TRP A 118 8.43 -8.07 -10.60
CA TRP A 118 8.81 -6.67 -10.80
C TRP A 118 10.07 -6.36 -9.99
N VAL A 119 11.25 -6.70 -10.54
CA VAL A 119 12.51 -6.57 -9.78
C VAL A 119 12.88 -5.11 -9.56
N VAL A 120 12.92 -4.69 -8.29
CA VAL A 120 13.33 -3.34 -7.87
C VAL A 120 14.55 -3.47 -6.97
N PRO A 121 15.78 -3.36 -7.50
CA PRO A 121 17.00 -3.44 -6.70
C PRO A 121 17.01 -2.51 -5.48
N CYS A 122 16.40 -1.32 -5.58
CA CYS A 122 16.29 -0.41 -4.45
C CYS A 122 15.40 -0.91 -3.30
N LEU A 123 14.56 -1.94 -3.50
CA LEU A 123 13.63 -2.47 -2.50
C LEU A 123 14.00 -3.90 -2.04
N ASN A 124 15.25 -4.34 -2.24
CA ASN A 124 15.70 -5.69 -1.87
C ASN A 124 16.12 -5.87 -0.40
N LYS A 125 15.97 -4.83 0.44
CA LYS A 125 16.30 -4.84 1.87
C LYS A 125 15.05 -4.80 2.74
N HIS A 126 15.20 -5.09 4.04
CA HIS A 126 14.15 -4.84 5.02
C HIS A 126 13.74 -3.36 5.02
N PHE A 127 12.44 -3.11 5.13
CA PHE A 127 11.89 -1.77 5.24
C PHE A 127 11.75 -1.40 6.71
N ASN A 128 12.17 -0.19 7.08
CA ASN A 128 11.95 0.35 8.42
C ASN A 128 11.05 1.57 8.36
N TYR A 129 10.23 1.75 9.40
CA TYR A 129 9.37 2.91 9.48
C TYR A 129 10.18 4.21 9.46
N GLY A 130 9.91 5.03 8.44
CA GLY A 130 10.52 6.33 8.25
C GLY A 130 11.90 6.33 7.60
N ASP A 131 12.26 5.26 6.87
CA ASP A 131 13.39 5.27 5.95
C ASP A 131 12.95 5.54 4.48
N GLY A 132 13.94 5.77 3.61
CA GLY A 132 13.68 5.99 2.19
C GLY A 132 13.21 4.75 1.42
N LEU A 133 13.54 3.54 1.90
CA LEU A 133 13.09 2.30 1.29
C LEU A 133 11.57 2.17 1.42
N TYR A 134 11.05 2.44 2.61
CA TYR A 134 9.63 2.33 2.86
C TYR A 134 8.85 3.45 2.19
N GLN A 135 9.43 4.67 2.10
CA GLN A 135 8.85 5.75 1.30
C GLN A 135 8.79 5.39 -0.19
N LEU A 136 9.84 4.79 -0.74
CA LEU A 136 9.85 4.32 -2.12
C LEU A 136 8.81 3.22 -2.35
N PHE A 137 8.61 2.33 -1.37
CA PHE A 137 7.55 1.32 -1.41
C PHE A 137 6.15 1.94 -1.40
N PHE A 138 5.90 2.99 -0.61
CA PHE A 138 4.64 3.75 -0.65
C PHE A 138 4.40 4.39 -2.02
N LEU A 139 5.43 4.99 -2.61
CA LEU A 139 5.36 5.50 -3.98
C LEU A 139 5.01 4.39 -4.97
N PHE A 140 5.70 3.25 -4.91
CA PHE A 140 5.41 2.10 -5.77
C PHE A 140 3.96 1.61 -5.62
N ARG A 141 3.50 1.43 -4.38
CA ARG A 141 2.15 0.98 -4.08
C ARG A 141 1.10 1.91 -4.67
N SER A 142 1.31 3.23 -4.56
CA SER A 142 0.42 4.24 -5.15
C SER A 142 0.47 4.29 -6.68
N ASN A 143 1.65 4.17 -7.29
CA ASN A 143 1.82 4.13 -8.74
C ASN A 143 1.21 2.87 -9.35
N PHE A 144 1.37 1.72 -8.68
CA PHE A 144 0.76 0.47 -9.09
C PHE A 144 -0.76 0.54 -9.00
N ALA A 145 -1.31 1.06 -7.89
CA ALA A 145 -2.74 1.31 -7.75
C ALA A 145 -3.28 2.21 -8.86
N ARG A 146 -2.55 3.29 -9.19
CA ARG A 146 -2.85 4.17 -10.32
C ARG A 146 -2.85 3.41 -11.65
N ALA A 147 -1.84 2.61 -11.93
CA ALA A 147 -1.77 1.81 -13.15
C ALA A 147 -2.96 0.85 -13.28
N MET A 148 -3.31 0.15 -12.19
CA MET A 148 -4.45 -0.78 -12.17
C MET A 148 -5.78 -0.10 -12.52
N VAL A 149 -6.09 1.05 -11.90
CA VAL A 149 -7.32 1.79 -12.24
C VAL A 149 -7.27 2.37 -13.65
N GLU A 150 -6.09 2.77 -14.15
CA GLU A 150 -5.95 3.23 -15.54
C GLU A 150 -6.16 2.11 -16.57
N TYR A 151 -5.74 0.89 -16.25
CA TYR A 151 -6.04 -0.31 -17.03
C TYR A 151 -7.50 -0.78 -16.94
N GLY A 152 -8.36 -0.08 -16.22
CA GLY A 152 -9.77 -0.45 -16.13
C GLY A 152 -10.04 -1.53 -15.07
N LYS A 153 -9.13 -1.76 -14.12
CA LYS A 153 -9.28 -2.82 -13.11
C LYS A 153 -9.60 -2.26 -11.72
N SER A 154 -10.72 -2.72 -11.20
CA SER A 154 -10.99 -2.68 -9.77
C SER A 154 -10.06 -3.70 -9.07
N PHE A 155 -9.75 -3.47 -7.80
CA PHE A 155 -8.94 -4.41 -7.02
C PHE A 155 -9.02 -4.12 -5.52
N TRP A 156 -8.60 -5.10 -4.74
CA TRP A 156 -8.20 -4.95 -3.35
C TRP A 156 -6.69 -4.91 -3.26
N MET A 157 -6.15 -3.90 -2.60
CA MET A 157 -4.80 -3.97 -2.04
C MET A 157 -4.92 -4.58 -0.65
N ILE A 158 -4.15 -5.63 -0.38
CA ILE A 158 -4.14 -6.31 0.91
C ILE A 158 -2.70 -6.46 1.42
N GLN A 159 -2.53 -6.68 2.73
CA GLN A 159 -1.24 -7.04 3.32
C GLN A 159 -1.22 -8.50 3.76
N GLN A 160 -0.04 -9.12 3.65
CA GLN A 160 0.21 -10.51 4.00
C GLN A 160 0.44 -10.76 5.50
N ASP A 161 0.56 -9.71 6.33
CA ASP A 161 0.89 -9.80 7.76
C ASP A 161 -0.35 -9.95 8.66
N THR A 162 -1.39 -10.62 8.15
CA THR A 162 -2.69 -10.81 8.83
C THR A 162 -3.24 -12.22 8.61
N PHE A 163 -4.15 -12.66 9.48
CA PHE A 163 -4.72 -14.01 9.48
C PHE A 163 -6.23 -13.99 9.25
N TRP A 164 -6.66 -14.39 8.06
CA TRP A 164 -8.06 -14.38 7.65
C TRP A 164 -8.86 -15.46 8.36
N ARG A 165 -9.95 -15.08 9.04
CA ARG A 165 -10.93 -16.04 9.58
C ARG A 165 -12.10 -16.26 8.62
N LYS A 166 -12.28 -15.37 7.65
CA LYS A 166 -13.31 -15.42 6.61
C LYS A 166 -12.76 -14.90 5.29
N ASN A 167 -13.36 -15.36 4.20
CA ASN A 167 -13.01 -14.91 2.86
C ASN A 167 -13.51 -13.48 2.61
N LEU A 168 -12.57 -12.54 2.39
CA LEU A 168 -12.87 -11.14 2.05
C LEU A 168 -13.77 -11.00 0.83
N LEU A 169 -13.60 -11.86 -0.18
CA LEU A 169 -14.37 -11.80 -1.43
C LEU A 169 -15.82 -12.29 -1.29
N ALA A 170 -16.12 -13.04 -0.22
CA ALA A 170 -17.46 -13.53 0.06
C ALA A 170 -18.30 -12.54 0.89
N LEU A 171 -17.74 -11.39 1.27
CA LEU A 171 -18.43 -10.41 2.10
C LEU A 171 -19.34 -9.51 1.26
N ASP A 172 -20.59 -9.33 1.72
CA ASP A 172 -21.50 -8.37 1.09
C ASP A 172 -21.13 -6.94 1.51
N LEU A 173 -20.37 -6.29 0.65
CA LEU A 173 -19.99 -4.88 0.77
C LEU A 173 -20.66 -4.02 -0.31
N SER A 174 -21.68 -4.54 -1.00
CA SER A 174 -22.31 -3.89 -2.16
C SER A 174 -22.79 -2.47 -1.85
N GLY A 175 -23.43 -2.25 -0.70
CA GLY A 175 -23.89 -0.92 -0.26
C GLY A 175 -22.76 0.11 -0.04
N HIS A 176 -21.55 -0.37 0.28
CA HIS A 176 -20.37 0.49 0.50
C HIS A 176 -19.57 0.69 -0.79
N ILE A 177 -19.41 -0.36 -1.59
CA ILE A 177 -18.71 -0.33 -2.87
C ILE A 177 -19.44 0.60 -3.83
N ASN A 178 -20.77 0.46 -3.98
CA ASN A 178 -21.52 1.23 -4.98
C ASN A 178 -21.57 2.74 -4.70
N THR A 179 -21.17 3.17 -3.50
CA THR A 179 -21.24 4.57 -3.06
C THR A 179 -19.87 5.24 -2.94
N SER A 180 -18.77 4.48 -3.07
CA SER A 180 -17.42 4.95 -2.76
C SER A 180 -16.45 4.60 -3.89
N ASP A 181 -15.66 5.56 -4.37
CA ASP A 181 -14.61 5.31 -5.36
C ASP A 181 -13.51 4.41 -4.77
N VAL A 182 -13.12 4.68 -3.53
CA VAL A 182 -12.16 3.87 -2.77
C VAL A 182 -12.72 3.56 -1.38
N LEU A 183 -12.68 2.29 -0.99
CA LEU A 183 -13.14 1.79 0.30
C LEU A 183 -11.93 1.41 1.15
N PHE A 184 -11.76 2.01 2.32
CA PHE A 184 -10.59 1.81 3.17
C PHE A 184 -10.91 1.06 4.46
N ASP A 185 -9.96 0.29 4.96
CA ASP A 185 -9.94 -0.12 6.36
C ASP A 185 -9.72 1.08 7.31
N ARG A 186 -9.89 0.83 8.60
CA ARG A 186 -9.78 1.86 9.63
C ARG A 186 -8.77 1.45 10.69
N ALA A 187 -8.05 2.41 11.24
CA ALA A 187 -7.09 2.18 12.31
C ALA A 187 -7.74 1.87 13.67
N ALA A 188 -9.03 2.21 13.87
CA ALA A 188 -9.73 2.00 15.14
C ALA A 188 -11.25 1.81 14.98
N GLU A 189 -11.89 1.24 16.00
CA GLU A 189 -13.34 1.04 16.07
C GLU A 189 -14.11 2.35 16.32
N ALA A 190 -13.65 3.11 17.31
CA ALA A 190 -14.28 4.35 17.76
C ALA A 190 -13.37 5.54 17.43
N GLY A 191 -13.95 6.62 16.88
CA GLY A 191 -13.29 7.93 16.77
C GLY A 191 -12.24 8.10 15.67
N GLY A 192 -12.02 7.13 14.77
CA GLY A 192 -10.98 7.23 13.74
C GLY A 192 -11.51 7.37 12.32
N SER A 193 -11.40 8.56 11.73
CA SER A 193 -11.36 8.75 10.27
C SER A 193 -10.01 8.33 9.66
N LEU A 194 -9.07 7.88 10.51
CA LEU A 194 -7.74 7.44 10.11
C LEU A 194 -7.81 6.10 9.38
N ILE A 195 -7.28 6.10 8.18
CA ILE A 195 -7.11 4.91 7.35
C ILE A 195 -5.91 4.12 7.89
N ALA A 196 -6.09 2.82 8.12
CA ALA A 196 -4.95 1.95 8.48
C ALA A 196 -4.07 1.73 7.25
N GLY A 197 -4.70 1.55 6.09
CA GLY A 197 -4.06 1.46 4.78
C GLY A 197 -3.49 0.08 4.49
N GLY A 198 -3.85 -0.94 5.26
CA GLY A 198 -3.46 -2.32 4.98
C GLY A 198 -4.40 -2.97 3.96
N TYR A 199 -5.67 -2.59 4.04
CA TYR A 199 -6.72 -3.07 3.18
C TYR A 199 -7.47 -1.91 2.55
N TYR A 200 -7.52 -1.89 1.23
CA TYR A 200 -8.45 -1.00 0.55
C TYR A 200 -8.91 -1.58 -0.77
N ARG A 201 -10.14 -1.24 -1.14
CA ARG A 201 -10.72 -1.55 -2.43
C ARG A 201 -10.77 -0.30 -3.29
N ALA A 202 -10.14 -0.34 -4.45
CA ALA A 202 -10.28 0.69 -5.46
C ALA A 202 -11.27 0.25 -6.54
N GLN A 203 -12.20 1.12 -6.91
CA GLN A 203 -13.01 0.95 -8.11
C GLN A 203 -12.30 1.53 -9.32
N SER A 204 -12.38 0.87 -10.46
CA SER A 204 -11.91 1.45 -11.73
C SER A 204 -12.90 2.50 -12.25
N ASN A 205 -12.84 3.70 -11.67
CA ASN A 205 -13.65 4.84 -12.07
C ASN A 205 -12.82 6.14 -12.07
N ALA A 206 -13.45 7.25 -12.50
CA ALA A 206 -12.76 8.53 -12.60
C ALA A 206 -12.26 9.06 -11.24
N GLY A 207 -13.00 8.80 -10.15
CA GLY A 207 -12.62 9.23 -8.80
C GLY A 207 -11.35 8.54 -8.32
N SER A 208 -11.28 7.21 -8.40
CA SER A 208 -10.06 6.47 -8.03
C SER A 208 -8.86 6.84 -8.89
N LYS A 209 -9.07 7.06 -10.20
CA LYS A 209 -8.00 7.56 -11.09
C LYS A 209 -7.45 8.90 -10.61
N ALA A 210 -8.33 9.86 -10.30
CA ALA A 210 -7.92 11.15 -9.76
C ALA A 210 -7.20 10.99 -8.41
N PHE A 211 -7.73 10.13 -7.51
CA PHE A 211 -7.17 9.89 -6.19
C PHE A 211 -5.75 9.35 -6.25
N PHE A 212 -5.52 8.26 -6.98
CA PHE A 212 -4.19 7.65 -7.06
C PHE A 212 -3.23 8.47 -7.91
N LYS A 213 -3.71 9.27 -8.88
CA LYS A 213 -2.88 10.27 -9.57
C LYS A 213 -2.37 11.34 -8.61
N LYS A 214 -3.24 11.88 -7.74
CA LYS A 214 -2.85 12.88 -6.74
C LYS A 214 -1.91 12.27 -5.70
N LEU A 215 -2.28 11.14 -5.10
CA LEU A 215 -1.49 10.43 -4.10
C LEU A 215 -0.07 10.11 -4.61
N SER A 216 0.05 9.49 -5.79
CA SER A 216 1.36 9.14 -6.34
C SER A 216 2.21 10.38 -6.66
N SER A 217 1.59 11.40 -7.27
CA SER A 217 2.28 12.67 -7.56
C SER A 217 2.78 13.34 -6.29
N ASP A 218 2.05 13.26 -5.18
CA ASP A 218 2.48 13.87 -3.93
C ASP A 218 3.56 13.04 -3.23
N LEU A 219 3.41 11.72 -3.17
CA LEU A 219 4.40 10.82 -2.54
C LEU A 219 5.77 10.81 -3.24
N GLU A 220 5.84 11.26 -4.48
CA GLU A 220 7.11 11.48 -5.19
C GLU A 220 7.93 12.63 -4.58
N TRP A 221 7.27 13.62 -3.97
CA TRP A 221 7.92 14.84 -3.46
C TRP A 221 7.76 15.03 -1.94
N TRP A 222 6.77 14.38 -1.34
CA TRP A 222 6.43 14.51 0.07
C TRP A 222 6.82 13.27 0.86
N TYR A 223 7.59 13.50 1.92
CA TYR A 223 7.91 12.46 2.89
C TYR A 223 6.72 12.23 3.83
N ALA A 224 5.90 11.25 3.49
CA ALA A 224 4.73 10.85 4.26
C ALA A 224 4.39 9.37 4.02
N PRO A 225 3.96 8.63 5.06
CA PRO A 225 3.30 7.36 4.87
C PRO A 225 2.06 7.51 4.00
N ASP A 226 1.85 6.58 3.07
CA ASP A 226 0.73 6.69 2.13
C ASP A 226 -0.63 6.62 2.82
N ASN A 227 -0.82 5.79 3.85
CA ASN A 227 -2.08 5.71 4.61
C ASN A 227 -2.45 7.05 5.28
N THR A 228 -1.44 7.78 5.76
CA THR A 228 -1.61 9.10 6.37
C THR A 228 -2.02 10.12 5.31
N TYR A 229 -1.40 10.05 4.13
CA TYR A 229 -1.76 10.94 3.03
C TYR A 229 -3.13 10.58 2.40
N MET A 230 -3.46 9.30 2.30
CA MET A 230 -4.79 8.81 1.91
C MET A 230 -5.86 9.35 2.86
N THR A 231 -5.60 9.35 4.17
CA THR A 231 -6.50 9.94 5.17
C THR A 231 -6.74 11.41 4.90
N TYR A 232 -5.67 12.17 4.62
CA TYR A 232 -5.77 13.58 4.27
C TYR A 232 -6.59 13.82 3.00
N LEU A 233 -6.32 13.08 1.91
CA LEU A 233 -7.05 13.21 0.64
C LEU A 233 -8.53 12.87 0.79
N CYS A 234 -8.85 11.85 1.58
CA CYS A 234 -10.24 11.49 1.86
C CYS A 234 -10.96 12.54 2.72
N ALA A 235 -10.27 13.13 3.69
CA ALA A 235 -10.84 14.20 4.53
C ALA A 235 -11.06 15.50 3.73
N GLU A 236 -10.21 15.78 2.74
CA GLU A 236 -10.41 16.91 1.82
C GLU A 236 -11.65 16.71 0.93
N GLY A 237 -11.91 15.47 0.49
CA GLY A 237 -13.11 15.10 -0.27
C GLY A 237 -13.18 15.65 -1.69
N SER A 238 -12.14 16.35 -2.15
CA SER A 238 -12.08 16.99 -3.47
C SER A 238 -11.81 16.00 -4.62
N THR A 239 -11.11 14.91 -4.31
CA THR A 239 -10.47 14.06 -5.32
C THR A 239 -11.26 12.78 -5.60
N ALA A 240 -11.86 12.18 -4.56
CA ALA A 240 -12.64 10.96 -4.65
C ALA A 240 -13.61 10.82 -3.47
N LYS A 241 -14.66 10.02 -3.67
CA LYS A 241 -15.57 9.59 -2.60
C LYS A 241 -14.95 8.42 -1.85
N CYS A 242 -14.46 8.67 -0.64
CA CYS A 242 -13.92 7.61 0.22
C CYS A 242 -15.00 7.01 1.11
N GLY A 243 -15.04 5.68 1.18
CA GLY A 243 -15.83 4.92 2.14
C GLY A 243 -14.96 4.18 3.13
N SER A 244 -15.60 3.52 4.10
CA SER A 244 -14.91 2.64 5.05
C SER A 244 -15.48 1.24 5.06
N VAL A 245 -14.60 0.23 5.10
CA VAL A 245 -14.96 -1.15 5.41
C VAL A 245 -15.43 -1.20 6.88
N PRO A 246 -16.54 -1.91 7.17
CA PRO A 246 -16.96 -2.14 8.56
C PRO A 246 -15.83 -2.74 9.40
N PHE A 247 -15.59 -2.22 10.60
CA PHE A 247 -14.40 -2.58 11.38
C PHE A 247 -14.40 -4.03 11.88
N ASN A 248 -15.59 -4.56 12.18
CA ASN A 248 -15.81 -5.97 12.52
C ASN A 248 -15.48 -6.92 11.35
N VAL A 249 -15.50 -6.45 10.11
CA VAL A 249 -15.08 -7.22 8.95
C VAL A 249 -13.57 -7.38 8.95
N VAL A 250 -12.81 -6.29 9.11
CA VAL A 250 -11.34 -6.33 9.03
C VAL A 250 -10.71 -7.08 10.22
N ILE A 251 -11.27 -6.97 11.44
CA ILE A 251 -10.82 -7.80 12.58
C ILE A 251 -11.19 -9.28 12.41
N GLY A 252 -12.24 -9.54 11.63
CA GLY A 252 -12.69 -10.89 11.27
C GLY A 252 -11.93 -11.50 10.09
N LEU A 253 -11.10 -10.72 9.39
CA LEU A 253 -10.01 -11.19 8.55
C LEU A 253 -8.77 -11.45 9.42
#